data_AF-A0A081CA63-F1
#
_entry.id   AF-A0A081CA63-F1
#
_cell.length_a   1.000
_cell.length_b   1.000
_cell.length_c   1.000
_cell.angle_alpha   90.00
_cell.angle_beta   90.00
_cell.angle_gamma   90.00
#
_symmetry.space_group_name_H-M   'P 1'
#
loop_
_entity.id
_entity.type
_entity.pdbx_description
1 polymer ?
#
loop_
_entity_poly.entity_id
_entity_poly.type
_entity_poly.pdbx_seq_one_letter_code
_entity_poly.pdbx_strand_id
1 'polypeptide(L)'
;MITTYNRQQIEQFLVQEQTVLQECVNLLHRKIPLSDWPDNVRAAFLLALQAGEGREAYKAFSTARHLRLHRRFPDQYLPGKPTPLQRRCAERLRANLSKLVKLGAGSYLET
;
A
#
# COMPACT_ATOMS: atom_id res chain seq x y z
N MET A 1 9.75 8.06 26.70
CA MET A 1 8.77 9.15 26.59
C MET A 1 7.46 8.54 26.10
N ILE A 2 6.41 8.57 26.93
CA ILE A 2 5.07 8.08 26.53
C ILE A 2 4.39 9.26 25.83
N THR A 3 4.28 9.20 24.50
CA THR A 3 3.54 10.21 23.73
C THR A 3 2.05 10.01 24.01
N THR A 4 1.46 10.81 24.88
CA THR A 4 0.01 10.84 25.11
C THR A 4 -0.66 11.47 23.91
N TYR A 5 -1.05 10.64 22.94
CA TYR A 5 -1.87 11.08 21.82
C TYR A 5 -3.26 11.48 22.34
N ASN A 6 -3.71 12.69 22.00
CA ASN A 6 -5.09 13.10 22.26
C ASN A 6 -6.03 12.28 21.35
N ARG A 7 -7.20 11.88 21.86
CA ARG A 7 -8.24 11.16 21.12
C ARG A 7 -8.49 11.73 19.72
N GLN A 8 -8.56 13.05 19.58
CA GLN A 8 -8.78 13.71 18.29
C GLN A 8 -7.64 13.44 17.29
N GLN A 9 -6.39 13.40 17.76
CA GLN A 9 -5.24 13.08 16.91
C GLN A 9 -5.30 11.63 16.44
N ILE A 10 -5.68 10.70 17.32
CA ILE A 10 -5.85 9.29 16.96
C ILE A 10 -6.96 9.13 15.91
N GLU A 11 -8.10 9.79 16.11
CA GLU A 11 -9.21 9.77 15.15
C GLU A 11 -8.78 10.33 13.79
N GLN A 12 -8.05 11.44 13.77
CA GLN A 12 -7.49 12.00 12.54
C GLN A 12 -6.54 11.04 11.82
N PHE A 13 -5.65 10.35 12.55
CA PHE A 13 -4.77 9.34 11.97
C PHE A 13 -5.54 8.16 11.37
N LEU A 14 -6.59 7.68 12.06
CA LEU A 14 -7.44 6.60 11.56
C LEU A 14 -8.19 7.01 10.29
N VAL A 15 -8.70 8.24 10.22
CA VAL A 15 -9.35 8.78 9.01
C VAL A 15 -8.36 8.88 7.85
N GLN A 16 -7.14 9.36 8.11
CA GLN A 16 -6.09 9.45 7.08
C GLN A 16 -5.71 8.06 6.55
N GLU A 17 -5.53 7.08 7.44
CA GLU A 17 -5.28 5.69 7.05
C GLU A 17 -6.40 5.12 6.17
N GLN A 18 -7.65 5.30 6.60
CA GLN A 18 -8.80 4.80 5.85
C GLN A 18 -8.90 5.46 4.48
N THR A 19 -8.58 6.76 4.39
CA THR A 19 -8.56 7.51 3.13
C THR A 19 -7.52 6.94 2.18
N VAL A 20 -6.29 6.69 2.65
CA VAL A 20 -5.22 6.09 1.82
C VAL A 20 -5.59 4.69 1.33
N LEU A 21 -6.20 3.87 2.21
CA LEU A 21 -6.64 2.53 1.84
C LEU A 21 -7.75 2.55 0.79
N GLN A 22 -8.76 3.39 0.99
CA GLN A 22 -9.88 3.50 0.06
C GLN A 22 -9.40 4.04 -1.30
N GLU A 23 -8.52 5.03 -1.29
CA GLU A 23 -7.97 5.60 -2.52
C GLU A 23 -7.12 4.58 -3.28
N CYS A 24 -6.29 3.79 -2.59
CA CYS A 24 -5.55 2.69 -3.20
C CYS A 24 -6.49 1.71 -3.92
N VAL A 25 -7.56 1.27 -3.27
CA VAL A 25 -8.55 0.38 -3.88
C VAL A 25 -9.27 1.04 -5.06
N ASN A 26 -9.62 2.32 -4.95
CA ASN A 26 -10.27 3.06 -6.02
C ASN A 26 -9.37 3.18 -7.25
N LEU A 27 -8.10 3.54 -7.07
CA LEU A 27 -7.11 3.62 -8.16
C LEU A 27 -6.91 2.25 -8.82
N LEU A 28 -6.92 1.18 -8.01
CA LEU A 28 -6.84 -0.18 -8.51
C LEU A 28 -8.05 -0.56 -9.38
N HIS A 29 -9.27 -0.26 -8.90
CA HIS A 29 -10.50 -0.50 -9.64
C HIS A 29 -10.63 0.35 -10.91
N ARG A 30 -10.18 1.61 -10.86
CA ARG A 30 -10.20 2.56 -11.98
C ARG A 30 -9.10 2.31 -13.00
N LYS A 31 -8.19 1.37 -12.74
CA LYS A 31 -7.08 1.02 -13.62
C LYS A 31 -6.14 2.20 -13.90
N ILE A 32 -5.90 3.04 -12.90
CA ILE A 32 -5.03 4.21 -13.04
C ILE A 32 -3.55 3.77 -13.03
N PRO A 33 -2.73 4.17 -14.02
CA PRO A 33 -1.29 3.86 -14.03
C PRO A 33 -0.58 4.32 -12.77
N LEU A 34 0.43 3.57 -12.30
CA LEU A 34 1.13 3.85 -11.04
C LEU A 34 1.84 5.23 -11.05
N SER A 35 2.25 5.72 -12.22
CA SER A 35 2.83 7.06 -12.40
C SER A 35 1.90 8.18 -11.93
N ASP A 36 0.59 7.97 -12.02
CA ASP A 36 -0.43 9.00 -11.81
C ASP A 36 -1.02 8.94 -10.40
N TRP A 37 -0.51 8.05 -9.56
CA TRP A 37 -0.98 7.88 -8.18
C TRP A 37 -0.46 9.01 -7.28
N PRO A 38 -1.25 9.45 -6.29
CA PRO A 38 -0.76 10.34 -5.24
C PRO A 38 0.42 9.70 -4.49
N ASP A 39 1.46 10.48 -4.22
CA ASP A 39 2.72 9.99 -3.62
C ASP A 39 2.53 9.17 -2.35
N ASN A 40 1.63 9.62 -1.46
CA ASN A 40 1.37 8.93 -0.20
C ASN A 40 0.74 7.54 -0.40
N VAL A 41 -0.14 7.42 -1.38
CA VAL A 41 -0.82 6.16 -1.72
C VAL A 41 0.14 5.22 -2.44
N ARG A 42 0.86 5.74 -3.43
CA ARG A 42 1.90 5.02 -4.17
C ARG A 42 2.99 4.48 -3.25
N ALA A 43 3.52 5.32 -2.36
CA ALA A 43 4.54 4.91 -1.39
C ALA A 43 4.04 3.80 -0.46
N ALA A 44 2.84 3.96 0.13
CA ALA A 44 2.26 2.95 1.00
C ALA A 44 2.02 1.62 0.26
N PHE A 45 1.55 1.69 -0.99
CA PHE A 45 1.34 0.52 -1.84
C PHE A 45 2.65 -0.20 -2.16
N LEU A 46 3.68 0.52 -2.61
CA LEU A 46 4.97 -0.08 -2.92
C LEU A 46 5.65 -0.68 -1.68
N LEU A 47 5.56 0.02 -0.54
CA LEU A 47 6.02 -0.51 0.75
C LEU A 47 5.21 -1.74 1.19
N ALA A 48 3.95 -1.88 0.79
CA ALA A 48 3.18 -3.09 1.07
C ALA A 48 3.75 -4.28 0.28
N LEU A 49 4.23 -4.05 -0.94
CA LEU A 49 4.77 -5.09 -1.80
C LEU A 49 6.24 -5.43 -1.47
N GLN A 50 6.94 -4.54 -0.77
CA GLN A 50 8.21 -4.85 -0.12
C GLN A 50 7.97 -5.35 1.30
N ALA A 51 8.01 -6.68 1.48
CA ALA A 51 8.10 -7.26 2.80
C ALA A 51 9.47 -7.91 2.99
N GLY A 52 9.93 -7.92 4.25
CA GLY A 52 11.15 -8.62 4.66
C GLY A 52 10.95 -10.13 4.62
N GLU A 53 11.06 -10.79 5.76
CA GLU A 53 11.07 -12.25 5.81
C GLU A 53 9.77 -12.86 6.36
N GLY A 54 9.61 -14.17 6.17
CA GLY A 54 8.55 -14.97 6.78
C GLY A 54 7.14 -14.67 6.25
N ARG A 55 6.17 -14.56 7.16
CA ARG A 55 4.73 -14.47 6.82
C ARG A 55 4.39 -13.20 6.03
N GLU A 56 5.06 -12.10 6.31
CA GLU A 56 4.82 -10.83 5.60
C GLU A 56 5.37 -10.88 4.17
N ALA A 57 6.51 -11.55 3.95
CA ALA A 57 7.05 -11.85 2.62
C ALA A 57 6.03 -12.59 1.76
N TYR A 58 5.38 -13.61 2.33
CA TYR A 58 4.36 -14.39 1.63
C TYR A 58 3.12 -13.55 1.28
N LYS A 59 2.66 -12.66 2.17
CA LYS A 59 1.52 -11.76 1.90
C LYS A 59 1.85 -10.77 0.79
N ALA A 60 3.04 -10.17 0.84
CA ALA A 60 3.50 -9.26 -0.21
C ALA A 60 3.60 -9.98 -1.57
N PHE A 61 4.21 -11.18 -1.59
CA PHE A 61 4.29 -12.02 -2.78
C PHE A 61 2.91 -12.39 -3.33
N SER A 62 2.00 -12.84 -2.47
CA SER A 62 0.63 -13.19 -2.86
C SER A 62 -0.10 -11.98 -3.44
N THR A 63 0.06 -10.81 -2.83
CA THR A 63 -0.54 -9.56 -3.30
C THR A 63 0.02 -9.15 -4.66
N ALA A 64 1.34 -9.19 -4.83
CA ALA A 64 2.01 -8.93 -6.10
C ALA A 64 1.53 -9.86 -7.21
N ARG A 65 1.42 -11.16 -6.91
CA ARG A 65 0.87 -12.16 -7.83
C ARG A 65 -0.57 -11.84 -8.23
N HIS A 66 -1.42 -11.43 -7.29
CA HIS A 66 -2.80 -11.02 -7.60
C HIS A 66 -2.85 -9.82 -8.54
N LEU A 67 -1.90 -8.91 -8.39
CA LEU A 67 -1.78 -7.70 -9.19
C LEU A 67 -1.00 -7.92 -10.49
N ARG A 68 -0.53 -9.14 -10.79
CA ARG A 68 0.38 -9.42 -11.91
C ARG A 68 1.64 -8.55 -11.93
N LEU A 69 2.01 -8.00 -10.79
CA LEU A 69 3.33 -7.41 -10.61
C LEU A 69 4.31 -8.57 -10.48
N HIS A 70 4.73 -9.12 -11.61
CA HIS A 70 5.87 -10.03 -11.69
C HIS A 70 7.09 -9.32 -11.07
N ARG A 71 8.06 -10.07 -10.53
CA ARG A 71 9.16 -9.63 -9.62
C ARG A 71 9.93 -8.32 -9.96
N ARG A 72 9.68 -7.67 -11.09
CA ARG A 72 10.12 -6.32 -11.42
C ARG A 72 9.22 -5.29 -10.75
N PHE A 73 9.66 -4.80 -9.60
CA PHE A 73 9.07 -3.64 -8.95
C PHE A 73 9.83 -2.39 -9.38
N PRO A 74 9.14 -1.30 -9.74
CA PRO A 74 9.81 -0.04 -10.02
C PRO A 74 10.27 0.57 -8.69
N ASP A 75 11.48 0.21 -8.25
CA ASP A 75 12.09 0.74 -7.03
C ASP A 75 12.25 2.28 -7.08
N GLN A 76 12.20 2.86 -8.28
CA GLN A 76 12.29 4.31 -8.54
C GLN A 76 11.21 5.15 -7.85
N TYR A 77 10.11 4.55 -7.41
CA TYR A 77 9.00 5.26 -6.76
C TYR A 77 8.94 5.06 -5.24
N LEU A 78 9.89 4.32 -4.66
CA LEU A 78 9.96 4.13 -3.22
C LEU A 78 10.59 5.36 -2.54
N PRO A 79 9.97 5.90 -1.48
CA PRO A 79 10.62 6.94 -0.70
C PRO A 79 11.83 6.35 0.04
N GLY A 80 13.00 6.98 -0.10
CA GLY A 80 14.21 6.57 0.62
C GLY A 80 14.05 6.56 2.15
N LYS A 81 13.10 7.34 2.69
CA LYS A 81 12.70 7.30 4.10
C LYS A 81 11.16 7.38 4.25
N PRO A 82 10.47 6.23 4.41
CA PRO A 82 9.03 6.21 4.58
C PRO A 82 8.56 6.93 5.84
N THR A 83 7.44 7.66 5.73
CA THR A 83 6.78 8.28 6.89
C THR A 83 6.08 7.22 7.77
N PRO A 84 5.81 7.50 9.05
CA PRO A 84 5.05 6.59 9.92
C PRO A 84 3.68 6.22 9.35
N LEU A 85 2.98 7.19 8.75
CA LEU A 85 1.68 6.97 8.10
C LEU A 85 1.81 6.00 6.92
N GLN A 86 2.81 6.18 6.06
CA GLN A 86 3.06 5.29 4.91
C GLN A 86 3.35 3.86 5.36
N ARG A 87 4.16 3.67 6.40
CA ARG A 87 4.45 2.33 6.96
C ARG A 87 3.20 1.65 7.50
N ARG A 88 2.40 2.37 8.28
CA ARG A 88 1.16 1.83 8.85
C ARG A 88 0.13 1.51 7.77
N CYS A 89 -0.01 2.37 6.76
CA CYS A 89 -0.86 2.09 5.61
C CYS A 89 -0.35 0.86 4.82
N ALA A 90 0.96 0.72 4.64
CA ALA A 90 1.58 -0.42 3.96
C ALA A 90 1.28 -1.76 4.66
N GLU A 91 1.37 -1.79 5.99
CA GLU A 91 1.00 -2.96 6.79
C GLU A 91 -0.48 -3.34 6.62
N ARG A 92 -1.37 -2.34 6.67
CA ARG A 92 -2.80 -2.55 6.46
C ARG A 92 -3.12 -3.02 5.05
N LEU A 93 -2.46 -2.45 4.04
CA LEU A 93 -2.56 -2.91 2.65
C LEU A 93 -2.11 -4.37 2.56
N ARG A 94 -0.94 -4.73 3.11
CA ARG A 94 -0.47 -6.14 3.14
C ARG A 94 -1.48 -7.11 3.74
N ALA A 95 -2.14 -6.71 4.82
CA ALA A 95 -3.11 -7.55 5.50
C ALA A 95 -4.42 -7.74 4.74
N ASN A 96 -4.84 -6.74 3.94
CA ASN A 96 -6.20 -6.68 3.39
C ASN A 96 -6.28 -6.71 1.87
N LEU A 97 -5.22 -6.31 1.14
CA LEU A 97 -5.33 -6.01 -0.29
C LEU A 97 -5.77 -7.22 -1.10
N SER A 98 -5.27 -8.42 -0.80
CA SER A 98 -5.71 -9.67 -1.45
C SER A 98 -7.20 -9.99 -1.28
N LYS A 99 -7.87 -9.42 -0.27
CA LYS A 99 -9.32 -9.52 -0.07
C LYS A 99 -10.10 -8.38 -0.72
N LEU A 100 -9.44 -7.25 -0.98
CA LEU A 100 -10.05 -6.03 -1.49
C LEU A 100 -9.95 -5.91 -3.01
N VAL A 101 -9.05 -6.64 -3.66
CA VAL A 101 -8.91 -6.65 -5.12
C VAL A 101 -9.08 -8.05 -5.70
N LYS A 102 -9.69 -8.11 -6.90
CA LYS A 102 -9.84 -9.37 -7.64
C LYS A 102 -8.50 -9.82 -8.21
N LEU A 103 -8.33 -11.14 -8.39
CA LEU A 103 -7.20 -11.70 -9.13
C LEU A 103 -7.12 -11.08 -10.54
N GLY A 104 -5.93 -10.60 -10.91
CA GLY A 104 -5.68 -9.96 -12.20
C GLY A 104 -6.00 -8.45 -12.24
N ALA A 105 -6.41 -7.84 -11.13
CA ALA A 105 -6.76 -6.43 -11.05
C ALA A 105 -5.57 -5.45 -11.17
N GLY A 106 -4.37 -5.91 -11.53
CA GLY A 106 -3.19 -5.03 -11.70
C GLY A 106 -2.50 -5.17 -13.05
N SER A 107 -3.14 -5.80 -14.06
CA SER A 107 -2.51 -5.99 -15.38
C SER A 107 -2.12 -4.69 -16.10
N TYR A 108 -2.70 -3.56 -15.72
CA TYR A 108 -2.37 -2.23 -16.25
C TYR A 108 -1.24 -1.54 -15.46
N LEU A 109 -0.77 -2.14 -14.37
CA LEU A 109 0.36 -1.65 -13.58
C LEU A 109 1.71 -2.09 -14.17
N GLU A 110 1.70 -3.06 -15.09
CA GLU A 110 2.83 -3.43 -15.93
C GLU A 110 3.05 -2.35 -16.98
N THR A 111 3.67 -1.23 -16.61
CA THR A 111 4.30 -0.28 -17.55
C THR A 111 5.79 -0.56 -17.65
#